data_AF-A0A1V9FTL8-F1
#
_entry.id   AF-A0A1V9FTL8-F1
#
_cell.length_a   1.000
_cell.length_b   1.000
_cell.length_c   1.000
_cell.angle_alpha   90.00
_cell.angle_beta   90.00
_cell.angle_gamma   90.00
#
_symmetry.space_group_name_H-M   'P 1'
#
loop_
_entity.id
_entity.type
_entity.pdbx_description
1 polymer ?
#
loop_
_entity_poly.entity_id
_entity_poly.type
_entity_poly.pdbx_seq_one_letter_code
_entity_poly.pdbx_strand_id
1 'polypeptide(L)'
;MRLTNNNGKYTEQLNELIQYKMICIAYKGEQVFFYSQAVIEAKVYTAIELSPIDRQELKQQLNRAGIGHQGTDLQKDLEFYQFMNKDAQRQQHYQDLRELRMKTANVLFSCKEGISCCYFVPAK
;
A
#
# COMPACT_ATOMS: atom_id res chain seq x y z
N MET A 1 10.91 -40.06 -7.14
CA MET A 1 12.08 -39.22 -6.83
C MET A 1 13.29 -39.86 -7.50
N ARG A 2 13.92 -39.20 -8.49
CA ARG A 2 15.06 -39.75 -9.22
C ARG A 2 16.24 -38.79 -9.04
N LEU A 3 17.21 -39.21 -8.25
CA LEU A 3 18.45 -38.47 -8.04
C LEU A 3 19.29 -38.59 -9.30
N THR A 4 19.50 -37.49 -10.03
CA THR A 4 20.47 -37.44 -11.11
C THR A 4 21.85 -37.26 -10.51
N ASN A 5 22.60 -38.36 -10.44
CA ASN A 5 23.99 -38.35 -9.99
C ASN A 5 24.89 -37.89 -11.14
N ASN A 6 25.51 -36.72 -10.99
CA ASN A 6 26.62 -36.30 -11.83
C ASN A 6 27.82 -36.00 -10.91
N ASN A 7 28.82 -36.90 -10.91
CA ASN A 7 30.07 -36.78 -10.15
C ASN A 7 29.93 -36.52 -8.63
N GLY A 8 29.02 -37.22 -7.96
CA GLY A 8 28.97 -37.22 -6.48
C GLY A 8 28.52 -35.89 -5.85
N LYS A 9 28.06 -34.94 -6.65
CA LYS A 9 27.43 -33.70 -6.19
C LYS A 9 25.92 -33.83 -6.35
N TYR A 10 25.23 -34.05 -5.24
CA TYR A 10 23.79 -33.92 -5.18
C TYR A 10 23.44 -32.44 -5.30
N THR A 11 22.86 -32.05 -6.44
CA THR A 11 22.33 -30.69 -6.62
C THR A 11 20.83 -30.77 -6.46
N GLU A 12 20.34 -30.38 -5.29
CA GLU A 12 18.91 -30.15 -5.08
C GLU A 12 18.53 -28.86 -5.82
N GLN A 13 17.88 -28.97 -6.99
CA GLN A 13 17.22 -27.83 -7.61
C GLN A 13 15.86 -27.61 -6.94
N LEU A 14 15.90 -27.15 -5.68
CA LEU A 14 14.71 -26.85 -4.88
C LEU A 14 13.75 -25.87 -5.58
N ASN A 15 14.30 -25.00 -6.45
CA ASN A 15 13.57 -24.00 -7.21
C ASN A 15 12.68 -24.58 -8.32
N GLU A 16 12.93 -25.79 -8.83
CA GLU A 16 12.14 -26.35 -9.94
C GLU A 16 10.78 -26.91 -9.50
N LEU A 17 10.56 -27.08 -8.20
CA LEU A 17 9.32 -27.65 -7.64
C LEU A 17 8.36 -26.60 -7.07
N ILE A 18 8.79 -25.35 -6.93
CA ILE A 18 7.98 -24.28 -6.32
C ILE A 18 7.42 -23.40 -7.43
N GLN A 19 6.12 -23.56 -7.71
CA GLN A 19 5.39 -22.68 -8.60
C GLN A 19 5.00 -21.39 -7.88
N TYR A 20 5.63 -20.29 -8.26
CA TYR A 20 5.30 -18.97 -7.73
C TYR A 20 4.14 -18.34 -8.51
N LYS A 21 3.25 -17.67 -7.78
CA LYS A 21 2.25 -16.76 -8.34
C LYS A 21 2.59 -15.33 -7.92
N MET A 22 2.79 -14.45 -8.89
CA MET A 22 3.02 -13.03 -8.64
C MET A 22 1.70 -12.29 -8.70
N ILE A 23 1.54 -11.39 -7.74
CA ILE A 23 0.40 -10.49 -7.64
C ILE A 23 0.98 -9.11 -7.42
N CYS A 24 0.66 -8.17 -8.31
CA CYS A 24 1.05 -6.78 -8.20
C CYS A 24 -0.20 -5.93 -8.00
N ILE A 25 -0.15 -5.05 -7.01
CA ILE A 25 -1.25 -4.15 -6.65
C ILE A 25 -0.68 -2.75 -6.55
N ALA A 26 -1.30 -1.81 -7.25
CA ALA A 26 -0.94 -0.41 -7.21
C ALA A 26 -2.16 0.47 -6.96
N TYR A 27 -1.92 1.63 -6.35
CA TYR A 27 -2.95 2.62 -6.05
C TYR A 27 -2.58 3.95 -6.70
N LYS A 28 -3.52 4.57 -7.40
CA LYS A 28 -3.41 5.95 -7.89
C LYS A 28 -4.62 6.73 -7.41
N GLY A 29 -4.45 7.48 -6.32
CA GLY A 29 -5.57 8.07 -5.61
C GLY A 29 -6.49 6.97 -5.06
N GLU A 30 -7.76 6.99 -5.45
CA GLU A 30 -8.74 5.97 -5.05
C GLU A 30 -8.80 4.77 -6.01
N GLN A 31 -8.25 4.91 -7.22
CA GLN A 31 -8.28 3.85 -8.23
C GLN A 31 -7.24 2.77 -7.91
N VAL A 32 -7.69 1.52 -7.93
CA VAL A 32 -6.85 0.35 -7.72
C VAL A 32 -6.49 -0.27 -9.06
N PHE A 33 -5.25 -0.73 -9.20
CA PHE A 33 -4.77 -1.47 -10.35
C PHE A 33 -4.19 -2.80 -9.90
N PHE A 34 -4.41 -3.83 -10.72
CA PHE A 34 -4.06 -5.20 -10.40
C PHE A 34 -3.42 -5.91 -11.59
N TYR A 35 -2.48 -6.79 -11.28
CA TYR A 35 -1.90 -7.75 -12.20
C TYR A 35 -1.63 -9.06 -11.46
N SER A 36 -1.87 -10.20 -12.09
CA SER A 36 -1.47 -11.49 -11.55
C SER A 36 -0.97 -12.43 -12.63
N GLN A 37 0.14 -13.12 -12.35
CA GLN A 37 0.72 -14.13 -13.22
C GLN A 37 1.04 -15.38 -12.39
N ALA A 38 0.54 -16.53 -12.83
CA ALA A 38 0.90 -17.82 -12.24
C ALA A 38 2.11 -18.42 -12.97
N VAL A 39 2.86 -19.28 -12.27
CA VAL A 39 3.99 -20.05 -12.83
C VAL A 39 5.04 -19.12 -13.45
N ILE A 40 5.63 -18.28 -12.60
CA ILE A 40 6.72 -17.41 -13.02
C ILE A 40 8.01 -18.21 -13.05
N GLU A 41 8.71 -18.16 -14.19
CA GLU A 41 10.05 -18.71 -14.32
C GLU A 41 11.09 -17.64 -14.05
N ALA A 42 12.13 -17.99 -13.28
CA ALA A 42 13.25 -17.10 -13.07
C ALA A 42 13.93 -16.81 -14.42
N LYS A 43 14.19 -15.51 -14.70
CA LYS A 43 14.83 -14.95 -15.91
C LYS A 43 13.92 -14.57 -17.09
N VAL A 44 12.60 -14.68 -16.95
CA VAL A 44 11.65 -14.08 -17.92
C VAL A 44 11.15 -12.75 -17.38
N TYR A 45 11.61 -11.64 -17.97
CA TYR A 45 11.13 -10.30 -17.63
C TYR A 45 9.95 -9.97 -18.54
N THR A 46 8.75 -10.40 -18.16
CA THR A 46 7.51 -9.95 -18.82
C THR A 46 7.22 -8.49 -18.44
N ALA A 47 6.84 -7.68 -19.43
CA ALA A 47 6.32 -6.35 -19.17
C ALA A 47 5.02 -6.48 -18.34
N ILE A 48 5.01 -5.92 -17.14
CA ILE A 48 3.86 -5.96 -16.23
C ILE A 48 2.94 -4.79 -16.59
N GLU A 49 1.78 -5.10 -17.16
CA GLU A 49 0.73 -4.11 -17.42
C GLU A 49 -0.35 -4.22 -16.33
N LEU A 50 -0.53 -3.13 -15.60
CA LEU A 50 -1.48 -3.03 -14.50
C LEU A 50 -2.83 -2.55 -15.05
N SER A 51 -3.87 -3.36 -14.89
CA SER A 51 -5.24 -3.00 -15.30
C SER A 51 -6.05 -2.45 -14.13
N PRO A 52 -6.90 -1.44 -14.34
CA PRO A 52 -7.80 -0.94 -13.30
C PRO A 52 -8.75 -2.06 -12.88
N ILE A 53 -9.00 -2.17 -11.58
CA ILE A 53 -9.91 -3.17 -11.00
C ILE A 53 -10.75 -2.50 -9.91
N ASP A 54 -11.98 -2.99 -9.71
CA ASP A 54 -12.79 -2.58 -8.57
C ASP A 54 -12.34 -3.27 -7.27
N ARG A 55 -12.63 -2.66 -6.12
CA ARG A 55 -12.31 -3.23 -4.80
C ARG A 55 -13.00 -4.57 -4.56
N GLN A 56 -14.25 -4.73 -4.95
CA GLN A 56 -14.95 -6.00 -4.74
C GLN A 56 -14.31 -7.12 -5.58
N GLU A 57 -13.98 -6.79 -6.82
CA GLU A 57 -13.37 -7.73 -7.76
C GLU A 57 -11.93 -8.09 -7.36
N LEU A 58 -11.14 -7.11 -6.89
CA LEU A 58 -9.83 -7.36 -6.29
C LEU A 58 -9.94 -8.34 -5.11
N LYS A 59 -10.92 -8.13 -4.22
CA LYS A 59 -11.11 -9.02 -3.06
C LYS A 59 -11.41 -10.46 -3.50
N GLN A 60 -12.24 -10.62 -4.53
CA GLN A 60 -12.51 -11.94 -5.12
C GLN A 60 -11.27 -12.57 -5.74
N GLN A 61 -10.46 -11.80 -6.49
CA GLN A 61 -9.23 -12.28 -7.10
C GLN A 61 -8.19 -12.71 -6.06
N LEU A 62 -8.05 -11.96 -4.97
CA LEU A 62 -7.15 -12.29 -3.86
C LEU A 62 -7.61 -13.52 -3.10
N ASN A 63 -8.92 -13.66 -2.85
CA ASN A 63 -9.49 -14.87 -2.24
C ASN A 63 -9.28 -16.11 -3.12
N ARG A 64 -9.36 -15.97 -4.45
CA ARG A 64 -9.07 -17.06 -5.39
C ARG A 64 -7.58 -17.37 -5.46
N ALA A 65 -6.73 -16.38 -5.21
CA ALA A 65 -5.28 -16.54 -5.26
C ALA A 65 -4.69 -17.12 -3.97
N GLY A 66 -5.26 -16.80 -2.81
CA GLY A 66 -4.88 -17.40 -1.53
C GLY A 66 -5.60 -18.72 -1.30
N ILE A 67 -4.89 -19.84 -1.48
CA ILE A 67 -5.40 -21.15 -1.04
C ILE A 67 -5.33 -21.17 0.50
N GLY A 68 -6.47 -21.07 1.19
CA GLY A 68 -6.54 -21.13 2.66
C GLY A 68 -6.13 -19.84 3.37
N HIS A 69 -5.34 -19.94 4.45
CA HIS A 69 -5.01 -18.82 5.36
C HIS A 69 -4.18 -17.68 4.73
N GLN A 70 -3.52 -17.91 3.59
CA GLN A 70 -2.71 -16.88 2.92
C GLN A 70 -3.56 -15.75 2.31
N GLY A 71 -4.81 -16.03 1.91
CA GLY A 71 -5.69 -15.01 1.35
C GLY A 71 -6.14 -13.98 2.38
N THR A 72 -6.31 -14.39 3.64
CA THR A 72 -6.68 -13.50 4.74
C THR A 72 -5.52 -12.61 5.18
N ASP A 73 -4.28 -13.10 5.14
CA ASP A 73 -3.11 -12.32 5.51
C ASP A 73 -2.82 -11.22 4.47
N LEU A 74 -2.91 -11.57 3.18
CA LEU A 74 -2.82 -10.59 2.08
C LEU A 74 -3.86 -9.47 2.18
N GLN A 75 -5.08 -9.79 2.62
CA GLN A 75 -6.13 -8.78 2.82
C GLN A 75 -5.81 -7.84 3.98
N LYS A 76 -5.34 -8.37 5.11
CA LYS A 76 -4.95 -7.55 6.26
C LYS A 76 -3.79 -6.62 5.92
N ASP A 77 -2.80 -7.11 5.18
CA ASP A 77 -1.69 -6.29 4.73
C ASP A 77 -2.17 -5.15 3.83
N LEU A 78 -3.08 -5.42 2.89
CA LEU A 78 -3.67 -4.38 2.03
C LEU A 78 -4.46 -3.34 2.81
N GLU A 79 -5.26 -3.76 3.78
CA GLU A 79 -6.00 -2.86 4.66
C GLU A 79 -5.04 -1.99 5.49
N PHE A 80 -3.96 -2.58 6.00
CA PHE A 80 -2.92 -1.87 6.72
C PHE A 80 -2.23 -0.81 5.85
N TYR A 81 -1.86 -1.13 4.61
CA TYR A 81 -1.26 -0.16 3.69
C TYR A 81 -2.23 0.99 3.36
N GLN A 82 -3.52 0.71 3.18
CA GLN A 82 -4.52 1.75 2.96
C GLN A 82 -4.67 2.66 4.19
N PHE A 83 -4.63 2.09 5.39
CA PHE A 83 -4.65 2.86 6.63
C PHE A 83 -3.43 3.77 6.73
N MET A 84 -2.22 3.24 6.50
CA MET A 84 -0.97 4.00 6.55
C MET A 84 -0.97 5.18 5.57
N ASN A 85 -1.45 4.99 4.34
CA ASN A 85 -1.57 6.08 3.36
C ASN A 85 -2.53 7.19 3.83
N LYS A 86 -3.69 6.82 4.38
CA LYS A 86 -4.65 7.80 4.93
C LYS A 86 -4.12 8.51 6.17
N ASP A 87 -3.34 7.81 6.99
CA ASP A 87 -2.73 8.41 8.18
C ASP A 87 -1.65 9.41 7.78
N ALA A 88 -0.79 9.07 6.81
CA ALA A 88 0.19 10.00 6.25
C ALA A 88 -0.45 11.29 5.70
N GLN A 89 -1.56 11.17 4.96
CA GLN A 89 -2.32 12.32 4.48
C GLN A 89 -2.87 13.18 5.62
N ARG A 90 -3.41 12.55 6.68
CA ARG A 90 -3.88 13.26 7.87
C ARG A 90 -2.74 13.98 8.60
N GLN A 91 -1.60 13.32 8.77
CA GLN A 91 -0.42 13.92 9.39
C GLN A 91 0.06 15.15 8.60
N GLN A 92 0.11 15.05 7.27
CA GLN A 92 0.46 16.18 6.42
C GLN A 92 -0.50 17.35 6.58
N HIS A 93 -1.81 17.10 6.57
CA HIS A 93 -2.82 18.13 6.82
C HIS A 93 -2.64 18.83 8.18
N TYR A 94 -2.34 18.08 9.24
CA TYR A 94 -2.07 18.67 10.56
C TYR A 94 -0.76 19.48 10.59
N GLN A 95 0.25 19.07 9.84
CA GLN A 95 1.48 19.86 9.69
C GLN A 95 1.20 21.19 8.99
N ASP A 96 0.42 21.18 7.91
CA ASP A 96 0.02 22.39 7.18
C ASP A 96 -0.77 23.35 8.08
N LEU A 97 -1.71 22.84 8.87
CA LEU A 97 -2.46 23.63 9.85
C LEU A 97 -1.56 24.21 10.95
N ARG A 98 -0.59 23.43 11.43
CA ARG A 98 0.37 23.91 12.43
C ARG A 98 1.25 25.00 11.85
N GLU A 99 1.72 24.85 10.62
CA GLU A 99 2.51 25.87 9.93
C GLU A 99 1.69 27.16 9.73
N LEU A 100 0.43 27.03 9.29
CA LEU A 100 -0.48 28.16 9.16
C LEU A 100 -0.69 28.88 10.50
N ARG A 101 -0.86 28.12 11.59
CA ARG A 101 -1.00 28.67 12.94
C ARG A 101 0.26 29.42 13.38
N MET A 102 1.45 28.88 13.11
CA MET A 102 2.71 29.55 13.44
C MET A 102 2.90 30.85 12.63
N LYS A 103 2.56 30.83 11.34
CA LYS A 103 2.63 32.03 10.47
C LYS A 103 1.63 33.11 10.88
N THR A 104 0.41 32.71 11.26
CA THR A 104 -0.65 33.65 11.67
C THR A 104 -0.54 34.10 13.12
N ALA A 105 0.17 33.38 13.99
CA ALA A 105 0.39 33.76 15.39
C ALA A 105 1.04 35.15 15.54
N ASN A 106 1.98 35.49 14.65
CA ASN A 106 2.65 36.80 14.64
C ASN A 106 1.74 37.95 14.14
N VAL A 107 0.65 37.63 13.45
CA VAL A 107 -0.26 38.61 12.85
C VAL A 107 -1.51 38.81 13.72
N LEU A 108 -2.00 37.74 14.36
CA LEU A 108 -3.28 37.74 15.07
C LEU A 108 -3.17 38.14 16.56
N PHE A 109 -1.98 38.09 17.18
CA PHE A 109 -1.86 38.34 18.62
C PHE A 109 -0.81 39.39 18.97
N SER A 110 -1.24 40.66 18.92
CA SER A 110 -0.81 41.66 19.90
C SER A 110 -1.97 42.00 20.83
N CYS A 111 -2.44 41.04 21.64
CA CYS A 111 -3.29 41.40 22.77
C CYS A 111 -2.41 42.07 23.84
N LYS A 112 -2.16 43.38 23.65
CA LYS A 112 -1.74 44.25 24.74
C LYS A 112 -2.93 44.39 25.69
N GLU A 113 -2.64 44.33 26.99
CA GLU A 113 -3.63 44.45 28.06
C GLU A 113 -4.57 45.65 27.77
N GLY A 114 -5.85 45.37 27.57
CA GLY A 114 -6.90 46.39 27.38
C GLY A 114 -7.65 46.39 26.04
N ILE A 115 -7.28 45.57 25.05
CA ILE A 115 -8.04 45.48 23.78
C ILE A 115 -8.63 44.07 23.61
N SER A 116 -9.96 44.04 23.48
CA SER A 116 -10.78 42.84 23.22
C SER A 116 -10.17 41.97 22.11
N CYS A 117 -9.75 40.75 22.46
CA CYS A 117 -9.23 39.79 21.49
C CYS A 117 -10.41 39.29 20.63
N CYS A 118 -10.55 39.79 19.40
CA CYS A 118 -11.53 39.27 18.45
C CYS A 118 -11.07 37.91 17.91
N TYR A 119 -11.84 36.85 18.18
CA TYR A 119 -11.64 35.53 17.56
C TYR A 119 -12.58 35.38 16.36
N PHE A 120 -12.03 34.94 15.23
CA PHE A 120 -12.82 34.50 14.08
C PHE A 120 -13.44 33.14 14.39
N VAL A 121 -14.74 33.13 14.63
CA VAL A 121 -15.55 31.91 14.67
C VAL A 121 -15.97 31.61 13.23
N PRO A 122 -15.68 30.42 12.68
CA PRO A 122 -16.22 30.04 11.38
C PRO A 122 -17.74 29.94 11.49
N ALA A 123 -18.45 30.76 10.70
CA ALA A 123 -19.88 30.68 10.56
C ALA A 123 -20.24 29.37 9.82
N LYS A 124 -21.25 28.66 10.34
CA LYS A 124 -21.81 27.45 9.74
C LYS A 124 -22.30 27.67 8.33
#